data_AF-A0A7S0HA69-F1
#
_entry.id   AF-A0A7S0HA69-F1
#
_cell.length_a   1.000
_cell.length_b   1.000
_cell.length_c   1.000
_cell.angle_alpha   90.00
_cell.angle_beta   90.00
_cell.angle_gamma   90.00
#
_symmetry.space_group_name_H-M   'P 1'
#
loop_
_entity.id
_entity.type
_entity.pdbx_description
1 polymer ?
#
loop_
_entity_poly.entity_id
_entity_poly.type
_entity_poly.pdbx_seq_one_letter_code
_entity_poly.pdbx_strand_id
1 'polypeptide(L)'
;GRRMGLCGSLILGLLSWFKAVSSASCAPSALAPARATSRFAPYVSEAREMLGGSVQNETVYLIAARMLEKDMDKDKEKLELRKDKDMEKLELRKNLELETIASFYKSELSFVTRRHTLELLFRRAVSNIDWEDPRIQTTLRCMPSHKQKALKEGTLSMSAIEQLLQSKPFREATWERLGLPLDLQMPNFDGQLLYGKMSEMIHSTQGPFVYLSNDTSAVEIVFFREVCALFGRDVDIFDREHTELGKTLQRQAYLDLKKANRDEKERKLPGSMLQDC
;
A
#
# COMPACT_ATOMS: atom_id res chain seq x y z
N GLY A 1 -7.40 -14.73 -44.57
CA GLY A 1 -8.62 -15.35 -45.14
C GLY A 1 -8.74 -16.77 -44.63
N ARG A 2 -9.96 -17.16 -44.22
CA ARG A 2 -10.44 -18.51 -43.81
C ARG A 2 -9.83 -19.05 -42.50
N ARG A 3 -10.55 -19.75 -41.60
CA ARG A 3 -11.98 -19.98 -41.32
C ARG A 3 -12.05 -20.64 -39.92
N MET A 4 -13.11 -20.32 -39.19
CA MET A 4 -13.86 -21.04 -38.13
C MET A 4 -13.51 -22.48 -37.71
N GLY A 5 -13.80 -22.76 -36.42
CA GLY A 5 -14.23 -24.06 -35.86
C GLY A 5 -13.99 -24.13 -34.33
N LEU A 6 -14.86 -23.65 -33.43
CA LEU A 6 -16.03 -24.29 -32.77
C LEU A 6 -15.77 -25.61 -31.99
N CYS A 7 -16.26 -25.61 -30.74
CA CYS A 7 -16.54 -26.71 -29.81
C CYS A 7 -15.32 -27.45 -29.21
N GLY A 8 -15.19 -27.66 -27.90
CA GLY A 8 -16.17 -27.86 -26.84
C GLY A 8 -16.16 -29.34 -26.45
N SER A 9 -15.71 -29.66 -25.22
CA SER A 9 -16.12 -30.81 -24.38
C SER A 9 -14.99 -31.24 -23.43
N LEU A 10 -15.13 -30.96 -22.13
CA LEU A 10 -14.46 -31.68 -21.05
C LEU A 10 -15.41 -31.69 -19.83
N ILE A 11 -16.38 -32.60 -19.86
CA ILE A 11 -17.08 -33.08 -18.66
C ILE A 11 -17.02 -34.61 -18.72
N LEU A 12 -16.06 -35.17 -18.00
CA LEU A 12 -16.00 -36.58 -17.62
C LEU A 12 -16.00 -36.62 -16.10
N GLY A 13 -17.03 -37.22 -15.52
CA GLY A 13 -17.05 -37.54 -14.11
C GLY A 13 -18.46 -37.71 -13.58
N LEU A 14 -18.82 -38.95 -13.27
CA LEU A 14 -20.03 -39.42 -12.55
C LEU A 14 -21.20 -39.91 -13.41
N LEU A 15 -20.95 -40.98 -14.16
CA LEU A 15 -21.97 -41.97 -14.54
C LEU A 15 -21.38 -43.37 -14.40
N SER A 16 -21.39 -43.90 -13.18
CA SER A 16 -21.20 -45.33 -12.93
C SER A 16 -22.13 -45.76 -11.81
N TRP A 17 -23.40 -45.94 -12.13
CA TRP A 17 -24.32 -46.89 -11.50
C TRP A 17 -25.68 -46.74 -12.19
N PHE A 18 -25.94 -47.59 -13.18
CA PHE A 18 -27.25 -48.19 -13.49
C PHE A 18 -27.14 -48.92 -14.83
N LYS A 19 -26.78 -50.21 -14.78
CA LYS A 19 -27.10 -51.17 -15.84
C LYS A 19 -27.19 -52.58 -15.25
N ALA A 20 -28.39 -52.90 -14.78
CA ALA A 20 -28.93 -54.25 -14.73
C ALA A 20 -30.45 -54.14 -14.62
N VAL A 21 -31.12 -54.01 -15.78
CA VAL A 21 -32.53 -54.37 -15.92
C VAL A 21 -32.54 -55.73 -16.61
N SER A 22 -32.95 -56.76 -15.87
CA SER A 22 -33.50 -57.98 -16.43
C SER A 22 -34.68 -58.37 -15.57
N SER A 23 -35.86 -58.15 -16.16
CA SER A 23 -37.10 -58.92 -16.02
C SER A 23 -37.35 -59.67 -14.71
N ALA A 24 -38.28 -59.16 -13.90
CA ALA A 24 -39.32 -59.98 -13.30
C ALA A 24 -40.53 -59.12 -12.89
N SER A 25 -41.68 -59.55 -13.39
CA SER A 25 -43.06 -59.22 -13.05
C SER A 25 -43.32 -58.87 -11.57
N CYS A 26 -44.00 -57.76 -11.32
CA CYS A 26 -45.29 -57.65 -10.58
C CYS A 26 -45.55 -56.18 -10.19
N ALA A 27 -46.73 -55.65 -10.56
CA ALA A 27 -47.23 -54.34 -10.14
C ALA A 27 -47.78 -54.39 -8.69
N PRO A 28 -48.42 -53.32 -8.19
CA PRO A 28 -47.87 -52.04 -7.78
C PRO A 28 -48.07 -51.83 -6.26
N SER A 29 -47.24 -51.05 -5.58
CA SER A 29 -47.59 -50.61 -4.22
C SER A 29 -46.95 -49.30 -3.79
N ALA A 30 -47.86 -48.40 -3.46
CA ALA A 30 -47.83 -47.46 -2.35
C ALA A 30 -46.79 -46.33 -2.35
N LEU A 31 -47.33 -45.13 -2.57
CA LEU A 31 -47.26 -43.98 -1.67
C LEU A 31 -45.89 -43.45 -1.21
N ALA A 32 -45.67 -42.20 -1.67
CA ALA A 32 -45.10 -41.06 -0.94
C ALA A 32 -43.57 -40.96 -0.79
N PRO A 33 -42.93 -39.93 -1.39
CA PRO A 33 -41.56 -39.58 -1.06
C PRO A 33 -41.53 -38.82 0.27
N ALA A 34 -41.42 -39.57 1.37
CA ALA A 34 -41.19 -39.01 2.69
C ALA A 34 -39.70 -38.65 2.87
N ARG A 35 -39.34 -37.38 2.56
CA ARG A 35 -38.30 -36.56 3.26
C ARG A 35 -37.86 -35.26 2.55
N ALA A 36 -38.54 -34.78 1.51
CA ALA A 36 -38.26 -33.48 0.90
C ALA A 36 -39.11 -32.30 1.46
N THR A 37 -39.87 -32.50 2.55
CA THR A 37 -41.11 -31.73 2.81
C THR A 37 -41.03 -30.57 3.80
N SER A 38 -39.86 -30.09 4.20
CA SER A 38 -39.79 -28.84 5.01
C SER A 38 -39.64 -27.59 4.14
N ARG A 39 -38.64 -27.55 3.24
CA ARG A 39 -38.35 -26.36 2.43
C ARG A 39 -39.13 -26.29 1.12
N PHE A 40 -39.60 -27.43 0.61
CA PHE A 40 -40.30 -27.50 -0.69
C PHE A 40 -41.81 -27.23 -0.59
N ALA A 41 -42.41 -27.49 0.58
CA ALA A 41 -43.84 -27.35 0.80
C ALA A 41 -44.40 -25.93 0.56
N PRO A 42 -43.70 -24.84 0.93
CA PRO A 42 -44.13 -23.48 0.61
C PRO A 42 -44.24 -23.24 -0.90
N TYR A 43 -43.25 -23.69 -1.68
CA TYR A 43 -43.23 -23.54 -3.14
C TYR A 43 -44.33 -24.33 -3.84
N VAL A 44 -44.69 -25.52 -3.32
CA VAL A 44 -45.81 -26.31 -3.83
C VAL A 44 -47.15 -25.62 -3.55
N SER A 45 -47.30 -24.99 -2.39
CA SER A 45 -48.49 -24.21 -2.05
C SER A 45 -48.63 -22.99 -2.98
N GLU A 46 -47.55 -22.22 -3.14
CA GLU A 46 -47.50 -21.04 -4.00
C GLU A 46 -47.74 -21.39 -5.48
N ALA A 47 -47.13 -22.47 -5.98
CA ALA A 47 -47.36 -22.95 -7.35
C ALA A 47 -48.81 -23.38 -7.59
N ARG A 48 -49.47 -24.00 -6.61
CA ARG A 48 -50.88 -24.42 -6.71
C ARG A 48 -51.83 -23.21 -6.70
N GLU A 49 -51.49 -22.18 -5.93
CA GLU A 49 -52.24 -20.92 -5.90
C GLU A 49 -52.14 -20.17 -7.23
N MET A 50 -50.93 -20.06 -7.79
CA MET A 50 -50.69 -19.38 -9.08
C MET A 50 -51.37 -20.06 -10.28
N LEU A 51 -51.51 -21.38 -10.25
CA LEU A 51 -52.04 -22.17 -11.37
C LEU A 51 -53.57 -22.30 -11.39
N GLY A 52 -54.25 -22.03 -10.27
CA GLY A 52 -55.69 -22.25 -10.13
C GLY A 52 -56.07 -23.74 -10.09
N GLY A 53 -57.10 -24.10 -9.31
CA GLY A 53 -57.39 -25.47 -8.83
C GLY A 53 -57.70 -26.58 -9.86
N SER A 54 -57.47 -26.39 -11.16
CA SER A 54 -57.74 -27.37 -12.22
C SER A 54 -56.48 -27.95 -12.91
N VAL A 55 -55.28 -27.64 -12.41
CA VAL A 55 -54.03 -28.07 -13.06
C VAL A 55 -53.52 -29.40 -12.49
N GLN A 56 -52.98 -30.27 -13.35
CA GLN A 56 -52.39 -31.55 -12.95
C GLN A 56 -51.29 -31.36 -11.89
N ASN A 57 -51.28 -32.24 -10.88
CA ASN A 57 -50.32 -32.16 -9.78
C ASN A 57 -48.85 -32.18 -10.24
N GLU A 58 -48.55 -32.89 -11.33
CA GLU A 58 -47.20 -32.96 -11.91
C GLU A 58 -46.68 -31.57 -12.34
N THR A 59 -47.54 -30.77 -12.99
CA THR A 59 -47.22 -29.38 -13.36
C THR A 59 -46.98 -28.49 -12.15
N VAL A 60 -47.76 -28.67 -11.08
CA VAL A 60 -47.56 -27.94 -9.80
C VAL A 60 -46.18 -28.24 -9.21
N TYR A 61 -45.78 -29.51 -9.19
CA TYR A 61 -44.46 -29.91 -8.69
C TYR A 61 -43.31 -29.40 -9.56
N LEU A 62 -43.46 -29.40 -10.89
CA LEU A 62 -42.46 -28.85 -11.81
C LEU A 62 -42.24 -27.34 -11.62
N ILE A 63 -43.31 -26.58 -11.42
CA ILE A 63 -43.22 -25.14 -11.16
C ILE A 63 -42.60 -24.88 -9.78
N ALA A 64 -43.04 -25.60 -8.75
CA ALA A 64 -42.44 -25.51 -7.42
C ALA A 64 -40.94 -25.83 -7.42
N ALA A 65 -40.51 -26.82 -8.20
CA ALA A 65 -39.09 -27.17 -8.38
C ALA A 65 -38.29 -26.03 -9.03
N ARG A 66 -38.81 -25.41 -10.09
CA ARG A 66 -38.18 -24.24 -10.71
C ARG A 66 -38.12 -23.01 -9.79
N MET A 67 -39.14 -22.81 -8.96
CA MET A 67 -39.14 -21.72 -7.97
C MET A 67 -38.08 -21.93 -6.90
N LEU A 68 -37.97 -23.16 -6.38
CA LEU A 68 -36.92 -23.54 -5.44
C LEU A 68 -35.53 -23.37 -6.07
N GLU A 69 -35.33 -23.82 -7.30
CA GLU A 69 -34.07 -23.67 -8.03
C GLU A 69 -33.68 -22.20 -8.19
N LYS A 70 -34.62 -21.34 -8.61
CA LYS A 70 -34.40 -19.90 -8.75
C LYS A 70 -34.05 -19.23 -7.41
N ASP A 71 -34.66 -19.66 -6.30
CA ASP A 71 -34.32 -19.13 -4.98
C ASP A 71 -32.97 -19.64 -4.46
N MET A 72 -32.62 -20.89 -4.76
CA MET A 72 -31.28 -21.42 -4.49
C MET A 72 -30.20 -20.66 -5.26
N ASP A 73 -30.45 -20.31 -6.52
CA ASP A 73 -29.54 -19.49 -7.33
C ASP A 73 -29.37 -18.09 -6.75
N LYS A 74 -30.46 -17.43 -6.33
CA LYS A 74 -30.38 -16.13 -5.63
C LYS A 74 -29.60 -16.23 -4.32
N ASP A 75 -29.76 -17.31 -3.56
CA ASP A 75 -29.03 -17.52 -2.31
C ASP A 75 -27.54 -17.77 -2.55
N LYS A 76 -27.19 -18.48 -3.63
CA LYS A 76 -25.80 -18.66 -4.06
C LYS A 76 -25.17 -17.33 -4.49
N GLU A 77 -25.88 -16.55 -5.30
CA GLU A 77 -25.45 -15.21 -5.72
C GLU A 77 -25.21 -14.30 -4.50
N LYS A 78 -26.15 -14.27 -3.54
CA LYS A 78 -25.99 -13.53 -2.28
C LYS A 78 -24.78 -14.00 -1.47
N LEU A 79 -24.46 -15.30 -1.48
CA LEU A 79 -23.30 -15.84 -0.77
C LEU A 79 -21.99 -15.45 -1.44
N GLU A 80 -21.92 -15.49 -2.76
CA GLU A 80 -20.76 -15.02 -3.54
C GLU A 80 -20.52 -13.53 -3.29
N LEU A 81 -21.57 -12.71 -3.38
CA LEU A 81 -21.51 -11.27 -3.12
C LEU A 81 -21.05 -10.93 -1.69
N ARG A 82 -21.36 -11.78 -0.70
CA ARG A 82 -20.84 -11.65 0.67
C ARG A 82 -19.35 -11.98 0.74
N LYS A 83 -18.90 -13.05 0.10
CA LYS A 83 -17.49 -13.43 0.05
C LYS A 83 -16.64 -12.36 -0.62
N ASP A 84 -17.12 -11.77 -1.70
CA ASP A 84 -16.42 -10.69 -2.42
C ASP A 84 -16.25 -9.47 -1.51
N LYS A 85 -17.30 -9.06 -0.79
CA LYS A 85 -17.24 -7.98 0.20
C LYS A 85 -16.27 -8.26 1.34
N ASP A 86 -16.24 -9.50 1.83
CA ASP A 86 -15.33 -9.90 2.91
C ASP A 86 -13.87 -9.89 2.43
N MET A 87 -13.61 -10.31 1.19
CA MET A 87 -12.28 -10.26 0.57
C MET A 87 -11.82 -8.81 0.36
N GLU A 88 -12.67 -7.94 -0.19
CA GLU A 88 -12.38 -6.51 -0.37
C GLU A 88 -12.03 -5.85 0.97
N LYS A 89 -12.81 -6.13 2.02
CA LYS A 89 -12.54 -5.62 3.37
C LYS A 89 -11.21 -6.11 3.93
N LEU A 90 -10.82 -7.35 3.63
CA LEU A 90 -9.53 -7.91 4.05
C LEU A 90 -8.36 -7.25 3.32
N GLU A 91 -8.48 -7.01 2.02
CA GLU A 91 -7.47 -6.32 1.22
C GLU A 91 -7.29 -4.88 1.69
N LEU A 92 -8.39 -4.16 1.92
CA LEU A 92 -8.34 -2.79 2.45
C LEU A 92 -7.60 -2.72 3.79
N ARG A 93 -7.85 -3.67 4.69
CA ARG A 93 -7.13 -3.76 5.97
C ARG A 93 -5.63 -3.99 5.80
N LYS A 94 -5.25 -4.93 4.92
CA LYS A 94 -3.83 -5.19 4.64
C LYS A 94 -3.13 -3.98 4.05
N ASN A 95 -3.79 -3.27 3.14
CA ASN A 95 -3.24 -2.06 2.54
C ASN A 95 -3.02 -0.97 3.60
N LEU A 96 -4.00 -0.76 4.49
CA LEU A 96 -3.86 0.19 5.60
C LEU A 96 -2.72 -0.19 6.55
N GLU A 97 -2.56 -1.47 6.89
CA GLU A 97 -1.44 -1.95 7.70
C GLU A 97 -0.09 -1.68 7.03
N LEU A 98 0.02 -1.95 5.72
CA LEU A 98 1.23 -1.69 4.93
C LEU A 98 1.54 -0.19 4.88
N GLU A 99 0.55 0.66 4.64
CA GLU A 99 0.72 2.12 4.67
C GLU A 99 1.16 2.61 6.05
N THR A 100 0.60 2.04 7.11
CA THR A 100 0.97 2.38 8.50
C THR A 100 2.43 2.01 8.78
N ILE A 101 2.86 0.80 8.37
CA ILE A 101 4.26 0.36 8.48
C ILE A 101 5.17 1.23 7.61
N ALA A 102 4.74 1.61 6.40
CA ALA A 102 5.50 2.48 5.53
C ALA A 102 5.71 3.86 6.17
N SER A 103 4.69 4.46 6.79
CA SER A 103 4.83 5.72 7.53
C SER A 103 5.89 5.65 8.63
N PHE A 104 5.98 4.53 9.36
CA PHE A 104 7.06 4.32 10.33
C PHE A 104 8.45 4.39 9.68
N TYR A 105 8.70 3.65 8.59
CA TYR A 105 9.99 3.69 7.92
C TYR A 105 10.30 5.05 7.28
N LYS A 106 9.29 5.71 6.69
CA LYS A 106 9.43 7.07 6.15
C LYS A 106 9.81 8.06 7.25
N SER A 107 9.23 7.92 8.45
CA SER A 107 9.59 8.73 9.62
C SER A 107 11.05 8.53 10.03
N GLU A 108 11.53 7.28 10.12
CA GLU A 108 12.94 6.99 10.43
C GLU A 108 13.91 7.57 9.38
N LEU A 109 13.49 7.60 8.11
CA LEU A 109 14.28 8.14 7.00
C LEU A 109 14.13 9.65 6.79
N SER A 110 13.17 10.30 7.43
CA SER A 110 12.86 11.72 7.20
C SER A 110 14.06 12.62 7.49
N PHE A 111 14.69 12.45 8.65
CA PHE A 111 15.84 13.25 9.04
C PHE A 111 16.99 13.14 8.02
N VAL A 112 17.39 11.91 7.70
CA VAL A 112 18.55 11.65 6.84
C VAL A 112 18.33 12.12 5.40
N THR A 113 17.12 11.92 4.86
CA THR A 113 16.79 12.33 3.50
C THR A 113 16.67 13.84 3.35
N ARG A 114 16.06 14.55 4.33
CA ARG A 114 15.99 16.01 4.36
C ARG A 114 17.38 16.63 4.48
N ARG A 115 18.17 16.16 5.45
CA ARG A 115 19.53 16.70 5.68
C ARG A 115 20.43 16.53 4.46
N HIS A 116 20.44 15.35 3.85
CA HIS A 116 21.25 15.11 2.65
C HIS A 116 20.90 16.09 1.51
N THR A 117 19.61 16.34 1.30
CA THR A 117 19.14 17.28 0.27
C THR A 117 19.60 18.70 0.55
N LEU A 118 19.57 19.13 1.82
CA LEU A 118 20.09 20.43 2.22
C LEU A 118 21.60 20.52 2.01
N GLU A 119 22.36 19.47 2.33
CA GLU A 119 23.80 19.43 2.09
C GLU A 119 24.13 19.58 0.60
N LEU A 120 23.39 18.90 -0.28
CA LEU A 120 23.53 19.05 -1.73
C LEU A 120 23.23 20.49 -2.17
N LEU A 121 22.11 21.05 -1.72
CA LEU A 121 21.72 22.43 -2.02
C LEU A 121 22.79 23.42 -1.55
N PHE A 122 23.28 23.30 -0.32
CA PHE A 122 24.21 24.27 0.27
C PHE A 122 25.58 24.19 -0.38
N ARG A 123 26.07 22.98 -0.68
CA ARG A 123 27.31 22.82 -1.48
C ARG A 123 27.15 23.45 -2.86
N ARG A 124 26.00 23.24 -3.52
CA ARG A 124 25.72 23.80 -4.84
C ARG A 124 25.63 25.33 -4.77
N ALA A 125 24.94 25.87 -3.77
CA ALA A 125 24.83 27.30 -3.51
C ALA A 125 26.21 27.95 -3.36
N VAL A 126 27.06 27.43 -2.46
CA VAL A 126 28.42 27.95 -2.24
C VAL A 126 29.28 27.85 -3.51
N SER A 127 29.18 26.74 -4.25
CA SER A 127 29.98 26.53 -5.47
C SER A 127 29.56 27.41 -6.64
N ASN A 128 28.35 27.99 -6.62
CA ASN A 128 27.81 28.83 -7.70
C ASN A 128 27.68 30.31 -7.28
N ILE A 129 28.33 30.72 -6.18
CA ILE A 129 28.36 32.13 -5.79
C ILE A 129 29.06 32.95 -6.86
N ASP A 130 28.36 33.94 -7.38
CA ASP A 130 28.95 35.01 -8.18
C ASP A 130 29.47 36.11 -7.25
N TRP A 131 30.79 36.17 -7.10
CA TRP A 131 31.44 37.13 -6.21
C TRP A 131 31.36 38.58 -6.70
N GLU A 132 31.00 38.78 -7.97
CA GLU A 132 30.80 40.11 -8.56
C GLU A 132 29.34 40.58 -8.45
N ASP A 133 28.40 39.72 -8.05
CA ASP A 133 26.99 40.10 -7.91
C ASP A 133 26.81 41.13 -6.78
N PRO A 134 26.23 42.32 -7.07
CA PRO A 134 26.04 43.36 -6.06
C PRO A 134 25.21 42.92 -4.85
N ARG A 135 24.22 42.03 -5.03
CA ARG A 135 23.35 41.51 -3.97
C ARG A 135 24.13 40.61 -3.00
N ILE A 136 25.03 39.78 -3.55
CA ILE A 136 25.95 38.94 -2.79
C ILE A 136 26.94 39.82 -2.03
N GLN A 137 27.63 40.75 -2.72
CA GLN A 137 28.62 41.63 -2.10
C GLN A 137 28.04 42.45 -0.94
N THR A 138 26.81 42.95 -1.10
CA THR A 138 26.11 43.69 -0.04
C THR A 138 25.94 42.84 1.22
N THR A 139 25.57 41.58 1.08
CA THR A 139 25.40 40.67 2.22
C THR A 139 26.76 40.31 2.84
N LEU A 140 27.78 40.07 2.02
CA LEU A 140 29.11 39.70 2.49
C LEU A 140 29.82 40.84 3.25
N ARG A 141 29.60 42.11 2.89
CA ARG A 141 30.20 43.26 3.59
C ARG A 141 29.82 43.32 5.08
N CYS A 142 28.63 42.85 5.43
CA CYS A 142 28.16 42.79 6.82
C CYS A 142 28.68 41.56 7.58
N MET A 143 29.34 40.63 6.89
CA MET A 143 29.83 39.38 7.46
C MET A 143 31.25 39.54 8.04
N PRO A 144 31.57 38.96 9.21
CA PRO A 144 32.94 38.95 9.73
C PRO A 144 33.94 38.32 8.77
N SER A 145 35.16 38.88 8.67
CA SER A 145 36.18 38.44 7.71
C SER A 145 36.54 36.96 7.80
N HIS A 146 36.55 36.38 9.02
CA HIS A 146 36.81 34.95 9.21
C HIS A 146 35.74 34.06 8.58
N LYS A 147 34.47 34.48 8.61
CA LYS A 147 33.38 33.73 7.96
C LYS A 147 33.39 33.93 6.44
N GLN A 148 33.75 35.11 5.94
CA GLN A 148 33.94 35.33 4.51
C GLN A 148 35.05 34.44 3.95
N LYS A 149 36.17 34.32 4.69
CA LYS A 149 37.26 33.40 4.34
C LYS A 149 36.77 31.95 4.33
N ALA A 150 36.05 31.51 5.37
CA ALA A 150 35.49 30.17 5.43
C ALA A 150 34.49 29.87 4.29
N LEU A 151 33.70 30.86 3.86
CA LEU A 151 32.80 30.74 2.71
C LEU A 151 33.59 30.54 1.41
N LYS A 152 34.62 31.36 1.18
CA LYS A 152 35.51 31.24 0.01
C LYS A 152 36.26 29.91 -0.04
N GLU A 153 36.62 29.37 1.13
CA GLU A 153 37.29 28.08 1.28
C GLU A 153 36.31 26.89 1.28
N GLY A 154 34.99 27.13 1.24
CA GLY A 154 33.98 26.07 1.27
C GLY A 154 33.88 25.34 2.62
N THR A 155 34.39 25.93 3.70
CA THR A 155 34.45 25.34 5.05
C THR A 155 33.38 25.86 6.00
N LEU A 156 32.49 26.73 5.51
CA LEU A 156 31.38 27.29 6.30
C LEU A 156 30.39 26.18 6.73
N SER A 157 29.87 26.27 7.95
CA SER A 157 28.91 25.28 8.47
C SER A 157 27.54 25.40 7.79
N MET A 158 26.77 24.31 7.82
CA MET A 158 25.39 24.26 7.29
C MET A 158 24.53 25.39 7.87
N SER A 159 24.53 25.57 9.20
CA SER A 159 23.77 26.64 9.86
C SER A 159 24.20 28.04 9.43
N ALA A 160 25.50 28.26 9.18
CA ALA A 160 25.98 29.57 8.72
C ALA A 160 25.62 29.83 7.25
N ILE A 161 25.55 28.80 6.42
CA ILE A 161 25.03 28.90 5.04
C ILE A 161 23.52 29.17 5.07
N GLU A 162 22.77 28.46 5.90
CA GLU A 162 21.33 28.71 6.10
C GLU A 162 21.07 30.18 6.49
N GLN A 163 21.82 30.70 7.46
CA GLN A 163 21.72 32.11 7.87
C GLN A 163 21.98 33.10 6.72
N LEU A 164 22.91 32.79 5.81
CA LEU A 164 23.14 33.61 4.61
C LEU A 164 21.93 33.54 3.67
N LEU A 165 21.35 32.36 3.48
CA LEU A 165 20.19 32.13 2.61
C LEU A 165 18.87 32.68 3.22
N GLN A 166 18.86 33.04 4.50
CA GLN A 166 17.78 33.83 5.08
C GLN A 166 17.79 35.28 4.57
N SER A 167 18.95 35.82 4.18
CA SER A 167 19.05 37.14 3.54
C SER A 167 18.44 37.11 2.15
N LYS A 168 17.34 37.85 1.94
CA LYS A 168 16.62 37.90 0.65
C LYS A 168 17.54 38.24 -0.55
N PRO A 169 18.37 39.30 -0.51
CA PRO A 169 19.29 39.60 -1.62
C PRO A 169 20.24 38.46 -1.95
N PHE A 170 20.81 37.81 -0.92
CA PHE A 170 21.74 36.70 -1.11
C PHE A 170 21.04 35.46 -1.68
N ARG A 171 19.84 35.16 -1.15
CA ARG A 171 19.01 34.04 -1.60
C ARG A 171 18.60 34.19 -3.05
N GLU A 172 18.04 35.33 -3.44
CA GLU A 172 17.57 35.56 -4.81
C GLU A 172 18.71 35.42 -5.83
N ALA A 173 19.87 36.01 -5.55
CA ALA A 173 21.06 35.89 -6.42
C ALA A 173 21.53 34.44 -6.55
N THR A 174 21.49 33.69 -5.45
CA THR A 174 21.85 32.27 -5.45
C THR A 174 20.82 31.44 -6.23
N TRP A 175 19.52 31.69 -6.01
CA TRP A 175 18.43 30.90 -6.61
C TRP A 175 18.40 31.08 -8.11
N GLU A 176 18.59 32.32 -8.58
CA GLU A 176 18.71 32.65 -10.00
C GLU A 176 19.78 31.80 -10.70
N ARG A 177 20.95 31.66 -10.07
CA ARG A 177 22.06 30.84 -10.60
C ARG A 177 21.77 29.34 -10.57
N LEU A 178 21.00 28.89 -9.59
CA LEU A 178 20.60 27.48 -9.46
C LEU A 178 19.38 27.12 -10.30
N GLY A 179 18.67 28.10 -10.89
CA GLY A 179 17.40 27.89 -11.58
C GLY A 179 16.22 27.60 -10.65
N LEU A 180 16.30 28.04 -9.39
CA LEU A 180 15.21 27.95 -8.42
C LEU A 180 14.30 29.20 -8.51
N PRO A 181 13.00 29.09 -8.17
CA PRO A 181 12.10 30.25 -8.13
C PRO A 181 12.62 31.32 -7.18
N LEU A 182 12.71 32.59 -7.62
CA LEU A 182 13.33 33.67 -6.82
C LEU A 182 12.59 33.95 -5.50
N ASP A 183 11.27 33.74 -5.49
CA ASP A 183 10.39 33.90 -4.34
C ASP A 183 10.40 32.68 -3.41
N LEU A 184 11.10 31.59 -3.77
CA LEU A 184 11.23 30.40 -2.95
C LEU A 184 11.86 30.76 -1.60
N GLN A 185 11.07 30.63 -0.54
CA GLN A 185 11.48 30.98 0.81
C GLN A 185 12.39 29.90 1.39
N MET A 186 13.37 30.33 2.20
CA MET A 186 14.20 29.44 2.99
C MET A 186 13.48 29.13 4.32
N PRO A 187 13.07 27.88 4.58
CA PRO A 187 12.49 27.51 5.86
C PRO A 187 13.50 27.73 6.99
N ASN A 188 13.01 28.02 8.20
CA ASN A 188 13.84 27.97 9.40
C ASN A 188 13.91 26.51 9.86
N PHE A 189 15.07 25.89 9.71
CA PHE A 189 15.24 24.51 10.12
C PHE A 189 15.63 24.41 11.60
N ASP A 190 15.22 23.31 12.24
CA ASP A 190 15.72 22.97 13.56
C ASP A 190 17.26 22.83 13.49
N GLY A 191 17.96 23.34 14.51
CA GLY A 191 19.39 23.22 14.66
C GLY A 191 19.88 21.77 14.61
N GLN A 192 19.04 20.79 14.98
CA GLN A 192 19.37 19.37 14.81
C GLN A 192 19.55 18.96 13.34
N LEU A 193 18.69 19.45 12.44
CA LEU A 193 18.78 19.17 11.00
C LEU A 193 20.04 19.76 10.39
N LEU A 194 20.57 20.83 10.98
CA LEU A 194 21.75 21.57 10.53
C LEU A 194 23.00 21.31 11.35
N TYR A 195 22.94 20.46 12.38
CA TYR A 195 24.06 20.16 13.27
C TYR A 195 25.22 19.49 12.51
N GLY A 196 26.46 19.82 12.87
CA GLY A 196 27.65 19.21 12.28
C GLY A 196 28.11 19.81 10.95
N LYS A 197 29.21 19.28 10.40
CA LYS A 197 29.77 19.71 9.10
C LYS A 197 29.02 19.04 7.94
N MET A 198 29.10 19.65 6.75
CA MET A 198 28.54 19.14 5.48
C MET A 198 29.00 17.72 5.09
N SER A 199 29.84 17.04 5.88
CA SER A 199 30.48 15.76 5.55
C SER A 199 30.49 14.77 6.74
N GLU A 200 29.80 15.07 7.84
CA GLU A 200 29.66 14.13 8.97
C GLU A 200 28.62 13.07 8.61
N MET A 201 29.05 12.16 7.71
CA MET A 201 28.50 10.84 7.36
C MET A 201 26.98 10.67 7.48
N ILE A 202 26.26 11.02 6.40
CA ILE A 202 25.05 10.26 6.04
C ILE A 202 25.42 9.40 4.83
N HIS A 203 25.97 8.22 5.09
CA HIS A 203 26.24 7.17 4.09
C HIS A 203 24.99 6.31 3.83
N SER A 204 23.79 6.90 3.90
CA SER A 204 22.58 6.18 3.48
C SER A 204 22.41 6.28 1.98
N THR A 205 21.80 5.25 1.40
CA THR A 205 21.41 5.25 -0.01
C THR A 205 20.54 6.49 -0.30
N GLN A 206 20.93 7.24 -1.34
CA GLN A 206 20.40 8.54 -1.75
C GLN A 206 19.02 8.43 -2.40
N GLY A 207 18.12 7.62 -1.81
CA GLY A 207 16.87 7.19 -2.44
C GLY A 207 16.09 8.33 -3.12
N PRO A 208 15.20 7.98 -4.06
CA PRO A 208 14.55 8.95 -4.94
C PRO A 208 13.65 9.95 -4.22
N PHE A 209 13.41 9.78 -2.91
CA PHE A 209 12.50 10.58 -2.13
C PHE A 209 13.17 11.36 -0.99
N VAL A 210 12.56 12.50 -0.67
CA VAL A 210 12.65 13.18 0.63
C VAL A 210 11.35 12.97 1.36
N TYR A 211 11.42 12.45 2.60
CA TYR A 211 10.23 12.15 3.38
C TYR A 211 9.87 13.31 4.31
N LEU A 212 8.67 13.83 4.17
CA LEU A 212 8.10 14.88 5.02
C LEU A 212 6.89 14.34 5.78
N SER A 213 6.71 14.80 7.00
CA SER A 213 5.52 14.49 7.78
C SER A 213 4.33 15.30 7.26
N ASN A 214 3.10 14.80 7.40
CA ASN A 214 1.87 15.49 7.01
C ASN A 214 1.61 16.79 7.80
N ASP A 215 2.23 16.97 8.96
CA ASP A 215 2.22 18.21 9.75
C ASP A 215 3.33 19.21 9.36
N THR A 216 4.14 18.91 8.34
CA THR A 216 5.19 19.81 7.85
C THR A 216 4.58 21.09 7.29
N SER A 217 5.20 22.23 7.57
CA SER A 217 4.70 23.53 7.09
C SER A 217 4.63 23.60 5.57
N ALA A 218 3.63 24.32 5.02
CA ALA A 218 3.49 24.49 3.57
C ALA A 218 4.73 25.12 2.93
N VAL A 219 5.39 26.06 3.63
CA VAL A 219 6.63 26.70 3.18
C VAL A 219 7.74 25.67 2.99
N GLU A 220 7.90 24.77 3.95
CA GLU A 220 8.91 23.71 3.88
C GLU A 220 8.59 22.66 2.81
N ILE A 221 7.31 22.30 2.62
CA ILE A 221 6.89 21.39 1.54
C ILE A 221 7.22 21.97 0.17
N VAL A 222 6.86 23.24 -0.08
CA VAL A 222 7.17 23.92 -1.35
C VAL A 222 8.68 23.99 -1.56
N PHE A 223 9.43 24.39 -0.52
CA PHE A 223 10.88 24.41 -0.56
C PHE A 223 11.49 23.07 -0.98
N PHE A 224 11.13 21.98 -0.31
CA PHE A 224 11.69 20.68 -0.66
C PHE A 224 11.23 20.18 -2.03
N ARG A 225 10.02 20.52 -2.50
CA ARG A 225 9.60 20.15 -3.86
C ARG A 225 10.49 20.77 -4.93
N GLU A 226 10.71 22.08 -4.86
CA GLU A 226 11.57 22.80 -5.81
C GLU A 226 13.03 22.32 -5.74
N VAL A 227 13.54 22.13 -4.53
CA VAL A 227 14.92 21.66 -4.32
C VAL A 227 15.08 20.20 -4.76
N CYS A 228 14.09 19.34 -4.55
CA CYS A 228 14.14 17.95 -5.01
C CYS A 228 14.13 17.88 -6.54
N ALA A 229 13.32 18.71 -7.21
CA ALA A 229 13.29 18.80 -8.67
C ALA A 229 14.67 19.15 -9.25
N LEU A 230 15.41 20.07 -8.61
CA LEU A 230 16.79 20.42 -8.99
C LEU A 230 17.75 19.21 -8.99
N PHE A 231 17.49 18.22 -8.14
CA PHE A 231 18.33 17.02 -7.98
C PHE A 231 17.71 15.74 -8.54
N GLY A 232 16.60 15.83 -9.28
CA GLY A 232 15.91 14.66 -9.85
C GLY A 232 15.33 13.73 -8.78
N ARG A 233 14.81 14.30 -7.69
CA ARG A 233 14.17 13.59 -6.57
C ARG A 233 12.74 14.09 -6.40
N ASP A 234 11.97 13.35 -5.60
CA ASP A 234 10.59 13.67 -5.27
C ASP A 234 10.38 13.86 -3.76
N VAL A 235 9.27 14.49 -3.40
CA VAL A 235 8.82 14.59 -2.01
C VAL A 235 7.70 13.59 -1.78
N ASP A 236 7.86 12.76 -0.76
CA ASP A 236 6.84 11.81 -0.31
C ASP A 236 6.40 12.16 1.11
N ILE A 237 5.09 12.21 1.33
CA ILE A 237 4.49 12.64 2.59
C ILE A 237 4.00 11.42 3.34
N PHE A 238 4.37 11.32 4.62
CA PHE A 238 3.90 10.26 5.51
C PHE A 238 2.99 10.80 6.60
N ASP A 239 2.12 9.94 7.11
CA ASP A 239 1.24 10.28 8.22
C ASP A 239 1.95 10.06 9.56
N ARG A 240 2.15 11.15 10.31
CA ARG A 240 2.78 11.11 11.63
C ARG A 240 1.99 10.30 12.64
N GLU A 241 0.67 10.30 12.56
CA GLU A 241 -0.20 9.57 13.49
C GLU A 241 0.01 8.05 13.37
N HIS A 242 0.39 7.59 12.16
CA HIS A 242 0.64 6.20 11.87
C HIS A 242 2.03 5.70 12.29
N THR A 243 2.96 6.57 12.66
CA THR A 243 4.36 6.18 12.94
C THR A 243 4.48 5.20 14.12
N GLU A 244 3.85 5.49 15.26
CA GLU A 244 3.95 4.63 16.46
C GLU A 244 3.19 3.31 16.30
N LEU A 245 2.02 3.35 15.66
CA LEU A 245 1.28 2.14 15.32
C LEU A 245 2.09 1.28 14.34
N GLY A 246 2.69 1.90 13.32
CA GLY A 246 3.53 1.22 12.31
C GLY A 246 4.73 0.52 12.93
N LYS A 247 5.40 1.16 13.89
CA LYS A 247 6.49 0.56 14.67
C LYS A 247 6.04 -0.68 15.44
N THR A 248 4.85 -0.63 16.03
CA THR A 248 4.27 -1.74 16.79
C THR A 248 3.91 -2.91 15.87
N LEU A 249 3.26 -2.62 14.73
CA LEU A 249 2.92 -3.62 13.71
C LEU A 249 4.17 -4.28 13.10
N GLN A 250 5.20 -3.48 12.79
CA GLN A 250 6.49 -3.98 12.30
C GLN A 250 7.14 -4.95 13.29
N ARG A 251 7.14 -4.61 14.58
CA ARG A 251 7.70 -5.46 15.63
C ARG A 251 6.92 -6.77 15.75
N GLN A 252 5.60 -6.69 15.72
CA GLN A 252 4.74 -7.87 15.80
C GLN A 252 4.99 -8.81 14.61
N ALA A 253 5.01 -8.28 13.38
CA ALA A 253 5.32 -9.05 12.18
C ALA A 253 6.69 -9.75 12.26
N TYR A 254 7.71 -9.08 12.81
CA TYR A 254 9.02 -9.68 13.02
C TYR A 254 8.99 -10.83 14.04
N LEU A 255 8.26 -10.68 15.14
CA LEU A 255 8.12 -11.72 16.15
C LEU A 255 7.38 -12.95 15.61
N ASP A 256 6.31 -12.73 14.83
CA ASP A 256 5.53 -13.78 14.20
C ASP A 256 6.36 -14.56 13.17
N LEU A 257 7.14 -13.86 12.35
CA LEU A 257 8.09 -14.48 11.42
C LEU A 257 9.14 -15.34 12.15
N LYS A 258 9.69 -14.81 13.25
CA LYS A 258 10.68 -15.54 14.05
C LYS A 258 10.10 -16.80 14.69
N LYS A 259 8.83 -16.75 15.13
CA LYS A 259 8.11 -17.91 15.67
C LYS A 259 7.84 -18.93 14.58
N ALA A 260 7.31 -18.52 13.43
CA ALA A 260 7.06 -19.41 12.29
C ALA A 260 8.33 -20.16 11.85
N ASN A 261 9.47 -19.46 11.75
CA ASN A 261 10.75 -20.06 11.42
C ASN A 261 11.24 -21.07 12.48
N ARG A 262 10.94 -20.85 13.76
CA ARG A 262 11.24 -21.81 14.84
C ARG A 262 10.37 -23.06 14.70
N ASP A 263 9.07 -22.89 14.54
CA ASP A 263 8.10 -23.98 14.42
C ASP A 263 8.36 -24.82 13.14
N GLU A 264 8.84 -24.20 12.07
CA GLU A 264 9.27 -24.89 10.85
C GLU A 264 10.57 -25.66 11.05
N LYS A 265 11.53 -25.10 11.80
CA LYS A 265 12.78 -25.80 12.14
C LYS A 265 12.55 -27.00 13.06
N GLU A 266 11.62 -26.89 14.01
CA GLU A 266 11.20 -27.99 14.88
C GLU A 266 10.45 -29.09 14.11
N ARG A 267 9.62 -28.72 13.12
CA ARG A 267 8.97 -29.70 12.22
C ARG A 267 9.93 -30.39 11.25
N LYS A 268 11.07 -29.76 10.90
CA LYS A 268 12.08 -30.29 9.98
C LYS A 268 13.22 -31.05 10.67
N LEU A 269 13.27 -31.11 12.00
CA LEU A 269 14.16 -32.01 12.72
C LEU A 269 13.56 -33.43 12.65
N PRO A 270 14.13 -34.38 11.88
CA PRO A 270 13.74 -35.78 12.03
C PRO A 270 14.09 -36.18 13.46
N GLY A 271 13.19 -36.91 14.13
CA GLY A 271 13.46 -37.50 15.43
C GLY A 271 14.75 -38.30 15.39
N SER A 272 15.86 -37.71 15.83
CA SER A 272 17.12 -38.41 15.97
C SER A 272 17.13 -39.11 17.32
N MET A 273 16.95 -40.43 17.23
CA MET A 273 17.54 -41.42 18.12
C MET A 273 17.08 -41.40 19.59
N LEU A 274 15.89 -41.94 19.81
CA LEU A 274 15.60 -42.71 21.02
C LEU A 274 15.02 -44.06 20.59
N GLN A 275 15.92 -44.98 20.23
CA GLN A 275 15.75 -46.43 20.41
C GLN A 275 16.98 -47.12 19.85
N ASP A 276 17.90 -47.46 20.75
CA ASP A 276 18.66 -48.71 20.72
C ASP A 276 19.10 -48.97 22.17
N CYS A 277 18.21 -49.61 22.93
CA CYS A 277 18.51 -50.42 24.11
C CYS A 277 18.12 -51.85 23.77
#